data_AF-A0A6F8YCU2-F1
#
_entry.id   AF-A0A6F8YCU2-F1
#
_cell.length_a   1.000
_cell.length_b   1.000
_cell.length_c   1.000
_cell.angle_alpha   90.00
_cell.angle_beta   90.00
_cell.angle_gamma   90.00
#
_symmetry.space_group_name_H-M   'P 1'
#
loop_
_entity.id
_entity.type
_entity.pdbx_description
1 polymer ?
#
loop_
_entity_poly.entity_id
_entity_poly.type
_entity_poly.pdbx_seq_one_letter_code
_entity_poly.pdbx_strand_id
1 'polypeptide(L)'
;MRSIGTDGRLLRSDGQRNRDLVVRAALEIFAENGMLGTVEQIAVRAGVSRTTVYRSFPTRRALQIAVATSQFAQIHRIALEAQERSAGSGAGLVDFVFGAFEYNQANRLYLELFEGGRRPRCSTCTPRRGARSRS
;
A
#
# COMPACT_ATOMS: atom_id res chain seq x y z
N MET A 1 17.71 32.18 -28.47
CA MET A 1 16.92 30.95 -28.27
C MET A 1 17.28 30.33 -26.92
N ARG A 2 16.41 30.45 -25.90
CA ARG A 2 16.57 29.74 -24.61
C ARG A 2 15.83 28.41 -24.67
N SER A 3 16.54 27.34 -24.32
CA SER A 3 16.07 25.95 -24.23
C SER A 3 15.01 25.79 -23.13
N ILE A 4 13.78 25.39 -23.50
CA ILE A 4 12.63 25.15 -22.59
C ILE A 4 12.28 23.64 -22.50
N GLY A 5 13.08 22.73 -23.07
CA GLY A 5 12.68 21.33 -23.26
C GLY A 5 12.96 20.34 -22.12
N THR A 6 13.93 20.60 -21.24
CA THR A 6 14.48 19.58 -20.32
C THR A 6 14.10 19.77 -18.86
N ASP A 7 13.90 21.00 -18.39
CA ASP A 7 13.62 21.30 -16.97
C ASP A 7 12.28 20.74 -16.49
N GLY A 8 11.24 20.79 -17.32
CA GLY A 8 9.93 20.24 -16.95
C GLY A 8 9.92 18.73 -16.76
N ARG A 9 10.82 17.99 -17.45
CA ARG A 9 10.93 16.53 -17.34
C ARG A 9 11.76 16.13 -16.13
N LEU A 10 12.83 16.88 -15.82
CA LEU A 10 13.64 16.70 -14.63
C LEU A 10 12.84 16.98 -13.35
N LEU A 11 12.11 18.11 -13.30
CA LEU A 11 11.27 18.46 -12.15
C LEU A 11 10.14 17.43 -11.87
N ARG A 12 9.57 16.84 -12.93
CA ARG A 12 8.58 15.75 -12.79
C ARG A 12 9.21 14.44 -12.33
N SER A 13 10.40 14.13 -12.82
CA SER A 13 11.20 12.97 -12.39
C SER A 13 11.56 13.07 -10.90
N ASP A 14 11.99 14.25 -10.45
CA ASP A 14 12.30 14.52 -9.04
C ASP A 14 11.05 14.47 -8.16
N GLY A 15 9.91 14.96 -8.67
CA GLY A 15 8.62 14.84 -7.99
C GLY A 15 8.22 13.38 -7.73
N GLN A 16 8.33 12.51 -8.75
CA GLN A 16 8.02 11.09 -8.60
C GLN A 16 9.03 10.38 -7.70
N ARG A 17 10.33 10.63 -7.88
CA ARG A 17 11.38 10.06 -7.04
C ARG A 17 11.20 10.43 -5.56
N ASN A 18 10.88 11.70 -5.29
CA ASN A 18 10.59 12.16 -3.93
C ASN A 18 9.34 11.50 -3.36
N ARG A 19 8.31 11.31 -4.18
CA ARG A 19 7.10 10.60 -3.79
C ARG A 19 7.41 9.16 -3.37
N ASP A 20 8.23 8.46 -4.15
CA ASP A 20 8.61 7.06 -3.88
C ASP A 20 9.50 6.93 -2.63
N LEU A 21 10.45 7.85 -2.44
CA LEU A 21 11.29 7.91 -1.23
C LEU A 21 10.44 8.10 0.03
N VAL A 22 9.46 9.00 -0.03
CA VAL A 22 8.54 9.26 1.09
C VAL A 22 7.66 8.05 1.40
N VAL A 23 7.14 7.35 0.38
CA VAL A 23 6.33 6.14 0.60
C VAL A 23 7.16 5.03 1.25
N ARG A 24 8.41 4.83 0.79
CA ARG A 24 9.31 3.83 1.36
C ARG A 24 9.65 4.13 2.83
N ALA A 25 10.03 5.38 3.12
CA ALA A 25 10.30 5.81 4.48
C ALA A 25 9.08 5.69 5.41
N ALA A 26 7.88 5.97 4.89
CA ALA A 26 6.64 5.81 5.64
C ALA A 26 6.35 4.34 5.95
N LEU A 27 6.57 3.42 4.99
CA LEU A 27 6.43 1.98 5.22
C LEU A 27 7.33 1.50 6.36
N GLU A 28 8.60 1.89 6.35
CA GLU A 28 9.58 1.52 7.39
C GLU A 28 9.16 2.06 8.77
N ILE A 29 8.84 3.36 8.86
CA ILE A 29 8.44 3.98 10.13
C ILE A 29 7.17 3.35 10.69
N PHE A 30 6.21 3.04 9.83
CA PHE A 30 4.97 2.44 10.27
C PHE A 30 5.11 0.96 10.62
N ALA A 31 6.07 0.24 10.03
CA ALA A 31 6.43 -1.10 10.48
C ALA A 31 7.04 -1.07 11.88
N GLU A 32 7.90 -0.09 12.18
CA GLU A 32 8.55 0.10 13.49
C GLU A 32 7.58 0.59 14.58
N ASN A 33 6.76 1.59 14.28
CA ASN A 33 6.01 2.37 15.29
C ASN A 33 4.48 2.29 15.16
N GLY A 34 3.94 1.48 14.24
CA GLY A 34 2.52 1.52 13.87
C GLY A 34 2.14 2.84 13.18
N MET A 35 0.84 3.17 13.12
CA MET A 35 0.32 4.39 12.46
C MET A 35 0.68 5.72 13.19
N LEU A 36 1.46 5.65 14.26
CA LEU A 36 1.85 6.80 15.10
C LEU A 36 3.00 7.63 14.53
N GLY A 37 3.70 7.13 13.51
CA GLY A 37 4.80 7.85 12.85
C GLY A 37 4.42 9.26 12.40
N THR A 38 5.27 10.26 12.66
CA THR A 38 5.03 11.65 12.28
C THR A 38 5.56 11.96 10.88
N VAL A 39 4.99 12.98 10.23
CA VAL A 39 5.49 13.46 8.92
C VAL A 39 6.94 13.93 9.04
N GLU A 40 7.33 14.50 10.19
CA GLU A 40 8.71 14.86 10.50
C GLU A 40 9.67 13.66 10.44
N GLN A 41 9.32 12.57 11.13
CA GLN A 41 10.14 11.35 11.12
C GLN A 41 10.27 10.80 9.69
N ILE A 42 9.17 10.80 8.92
CA ILE A 42 9.15 10.35 7.53
C ILE A 42 10.02 11.22 6.64
N ALA A 43 9.96 12.54 6.80
CA ALA A 43 10.79 13.48 6.04
C ALA A 43 12.29 13.26 6.30
N VAL A 44 12.66 13.12 7.58
CA VAL A 44 14.04 12.82 8.00
C VAL A 44 14.53 11.50 7.40
N ARG A 45 13.73 10.43 7.53
CA ARG A 45 14.05 9.10 6.99
C ARG A 45 14.20 9.10 5.47
N ALA A 46 13.31 9.81 4.76
CA ALA A 46 13.35 9.93 3.31
C ALA A 46 14.45 10.87 2.79
N GLY A 47 15.13 11.61 3.68
CA GLY A 47 16.14 12.61 3.30
C GLY A 47 15.54 13.80 2.53
N VAL A 48 14.29 14.18 2.83
CA VAL A 48 13.59 15.29 2.17
C VAL A 48 13.05 16.30 3.18
N SER A 49 12.71 17.50 2.72
CA SER A 49 12.06 18.51 3.57
C SER A 49 10.59 18.15 3.84
N ARG A 50 10.04 18.58 4.98
CA ARG A 50 8.60 18.45 5.28
C ARG A 50 7.71 19.10 4.22
N THR A 51 8.14 20.24 3.68
CA THR A 51 7.45 20.92 2.57
C THR A 51 7.40 20.04 1.32
N THR A 52 8.47 19.29 1.04
CA THR A 52 8.51 18.32 -0.06
C THR A 52 7.51 17.19 0.18
N VAL A 53 7.40 16.69 1.41
CA VAL A 53 6.40 15.66 1.77
C VAL A 53 4.99 16.18 1.54
N TYR A 54 4.64 17.37 2.05
CA TYR A 54 3.31 17.96 1.86
C TYR A 54 3.02 18.33 0.40
N ARG A 55 4.03 18.69 -0.39
CA ARG A 55 3.87 18.90 -1.84
C ARG A 55 3.52 17.60 -2.56
N SER A 56 4.15 16.48 -2.19
CA SER A 56 3.84 15.16 -2.75
C SER A 56 2.51 14.58 -2.21
N PHE A 57 2.20 14.87 -0.95
CA PHE A 57 1.05 14.36 -0.22
C PHE A 57 0.39 15.48 0.58
N PRO A 58 -0.62 16.17 0.01
CA PRO A 58 -1.25 17.33 0.64
C PRO A 58 -1.87 17.04 2.01
N THR A 59 -2.22 15.78 2.28
CA THR A 59 -2.79 15.35 3.56
C THR A 59 -2.11 14.09 4.08
N ARG A 60 -2.10 13.91 5.41
CA ARG A 60 -1.66 12.65 6.04
C ARG A 60 -2.42 11.45 5.49
N ARG A 61 -3.72 11.61 5.21
CA ARG A 61 -4.56 10.57 4.60
C ARG A 61 -4.10 10.20 3.19
N ALA A 62 -3.67 11.16 2.37
CA ALA A 62 -3.15 10.88 1.03
C ALA A 62 -1.84 10.06 1.10
N LEU A 63 -0.98 10.34 2.07
CA LEU A 63 0.22 9.53 2.33
C LEU A 63 -0.15 8.11 2.78
N GLN A 64 -1.07 7.98 3.73
CA GLN A 64 -1.55 6.68 4.21
C GLN A 64 -2.16 5.82 3.09
N ILE A 65 -2.97 6.43 2.20
CA ILE A 65 -3.54 5.74 1.04
C ILE A 65 -2.41 5.27 0.11
N ALA A 66 -1.42 6.11 -0.20
CA ALA A 66 -0.32 5.73 -1.08
C ALA A 66 0.51 4.58 -0.51
N VAL A 67 0.77 4.59 0.80
CA VAL A 67 1.41 3.49 1.53
C VAL A 67 0.58 2.21 1.42
N ALA A 68 -0.73 2.29 1.68
CA ALA A 68 -1.63 1.15 1.56
C ALA A 68 -1.65 0.59 0.12
N THR A 69 -1.75 1.45 -0.90
CA THR A 69 -1.69 1.06 -2.30
C THR A 69 -0.38 0.34 -2.64
N SER A 70 0.76 0.83 -2.14
CA SER A 70 2.06 0.16 -2.33
C SER A 70 2.06 -1.25 -1.73
N GLN A 71 1.46 -1.42 -0.55
CA GLN A 71 1.38 -2.72 0.11
C GLN A 71 0.44 -3.68 -0.62
N PHE A 72 -0.73 -3.20 -1.06
CA PHE A 72 -1.64 -4.02 -1.87
C PHE A 72 -0.98 -4.48 -3.18
N ALA A 73 -0.19 -3.61 -3.82
CA ALA A 73 0.58 -3.98 -5.00
C ALA A 73 1.61 -5.09 -4.71
N GLN A 74 2.20 -5.09 -3.51
CA GLN A 74 3.10 -6.15 -3.07
C GLN A 74 2.37 -7.48 -2.84
N ILE A 75 1.23 -7.46 -2.13
CA ILE A 75 0.40 -8.65 -1.92
C ILE A 75 -0.09 -9.22 -3.26
N HIS A 76 -0.49 -8.34 -4.19
CA HIS A 76 -0.87 -8.75 -5.54
C HIS A 76 0.28 -9.43 -6.28
N ARG A 77 1.51 -8.95 -6.12
CA ARG A 77 2.69 -9.61 -6.71
C ARG A 77 2.93 -11.00 -6.13
N ILE A 78 2.85 -11.14 -4.81
CA ILE A 78 2.95 -12.44 -4.13
C ILE A 78 1.87 -13.41 -4.65
N ALA A 79 0.66 -12.92 -4.90
CA ALA A 79 -0.42 -13.72 -5.48
C ALA A 79 -0.09 -14.21 -6.90
N LEU A 80 0.42 -13.33 -7.77
CA LEU A 80 0.82 -13.70 -9.13
C LEU A 80 1.97 -14.72 -9.11
N GLU A 81 3.00 -14.49 -8.30
CA GLU A 81 4.14 -15.41 -8.16
C GLU A 81 3.71 -16.79 -7.66
N ALA A 82 2.76 -16.85 -6.70
CA ALA A 82 2.20 -18.11 -6.23
C ALA A 82 1.36 -18.83 -7.30
N GLN A 83 0.59 -18.07 -8.08
CA GLN A 83 -0.21 -18.59 -9.19
C GLN A 83 0.66 -19.21 -10.28
N GLU A 84 1.75 -18.54 -10.66
CA GLU A 84 2.70 -19.01 -11.67
C GLU A 84 3.41 -20.28 -11.21
N ARG A 85 3.92 -20.32 -9.97
CA ARG A 85 4.62 -21.49 -9.42
C ARG A 85 3.74 -22.73 -9.33
N SER A 86 2.45 -22.53 -9.07
CA SER A 86 1.50 -23.63 -8.80
C SER A 86 0.56 -23.95 -9.98
N ALA A 87 0.77 -23.34 -11.15
CA ALA A 87 -0.07 -23.47 -12.34
C ALA A 87 -1.59 -23.31 -12.06
N GLY A 88 -1.95 -22.43 -11.12
CA GLY A 88 -3.35 -22.22 -10.71
C GLY A 88 -4.01 -23.38 -9.95
N SER A 89 -3.24 -24.37 -9.50
CA SER A 89 -3.73 -25.43 -8.60
C SER A 89 -4.05 -24.89 -7.20
N GLY A 90 -4.77 -25.68 -6.39
CA GLY A 90 -5.05 -25.33 -4.99
C GLY A 90 -3.81 -25.03 -4.14
N ALA A 91 -2.63 -25.54 -4.53
CA ALA A 91 -1.36 -25.21 -3.88
C ALA A 91 -0.99 -23.72 -4.01
N GLY A 92 -1.39 -23.06 -5.10
CA GLY A 92 -1.13 -21.64 -5.29
C GLY A 92 -1.88 -20.75 -4.30
N LEU A 93 -3.09 -21.15 -3.90
CA LEU A 93 -3.83 -20.46 -2.85
C LEU A 93 -3.14 -20.61 -1.50
N VAL A 94 -2.64 -21.80 -1.18
CA VAL A 94 -1.93 -22.08 0.07
C VAL A 94 -0.64 -21.25 0.14
N ASP A 95 0.18 -21.29 -0.91
CA ASP A 95 1.41 -20.50 -1.03
C ASP A 95 1.16 -18.99 -0.93
N PHE A 96 0.10 -18.50 -1.58
CA PHE A 96 -0.30 -17.11 -1.47
C PHE A 96 -0.69 -16.74 -0.04
N VAL A 97 -1.51 -17.55 0.63
CA VAL A 97 -1.97 -17.26 2.00
C VAL A 97 -0.79 -17.19 2.96
N PHE A 98 0.16 -18.13 2.87
CA PHE A 98 1.35 -18.11 3.71
C PHE A 98 2.28 -16.94 3.38
N GLY A 99 2.57 -16.68 2.10
CA GLY A 99 3.41 -15.54 1.70
C GLY A 99 2.80 -14.18 2.05
N ALA A 100 1.48 -14.04 1.91
CA ALA A 100 0.77 -12.83 2.33
C ALA A 100 0.81 -12.69 3.86
N PHE A 101 0.70 -13.77 4.62
CA PHE A 101 0.75 -13.74 6.08
C PHE A 101 2.14 -13.33 6.59
N GLU A 102 3.22 -13.86 6.02
CA GLU A 102 4.60 -13.43 6.32
C GLU A 102 4.81 -11.94 6.03
N TYR A 103 4.34 -11.48 4.86
CA TYR A 103 4.39 -10.07 4.50
C TYR A 103 3.60 -9.16 5.45
N ASN A 104 2.45 -9.66 5.95
CA ASN A 104 1.60 -8.94 6.90
C ASN A 104 2.17 -8.91 8.32
N GLN A 105 2.76 -10.01 8.80
CA GLN A 105 3.37 -10.05 10.14
C GLN A 105 4.59 -9.15 10.24
N ALA A 106 5.36 -9.02 9.16
CA ALA A 106 6.45 -8.04 9.08
C ALA A 106 5.96 -6.58 9.05
N ASN A 107 4.66 -6.34 8.81
CA ASN A 107 4.05 -5.03 8.66
C ASN A 107 2.94 -4.78 9.69
N ARG A 108 3.33 -4.32 10.89
CA ARG A 108 2.41 -3.93 11.97
C ARG A 108 1.29 -2.96 11.54
N LEU A 109 1.52 -2.14 10.51
CA LEU A 109 0.52 -1.27 9.87
C LEU A 109 -0.76 -2.01 9.42
N TYR A 110 -0.65 -3.25 8.93
CA TYR A 110 -1.80 -3.98 8.39
C TYR A 110 -2.77 -4.44 9.50
N LEU A 111 -2.23 -4.80 10.66
CA LEU A 111 -3.04 -5.19 11.82
C LEU A 111 -3.91 -4.01 12.28
N GLU A 112 -3.32 -2.82 12.41
CA GLU A 112 -4.06 -1.62 12.85
C GLU A 112 -5.07 -1.09 11.80
N LEU A 113 -4.78 -1.23 10.49
CA LEU A 113 -5.70 -0.79 9.43
C LEU A 113 -6.94 -1.70 9.30
N PHE A 114 -6.82 -3.00 9.57
CA PHE A 114 -7.92 -3.97 9.49
C PHE A 114 -8.68 -4.17 10.82
N GLU A 115 -8.08 -3.88 11.97
CA GLU A 115 -8.78 -3.87 13.27
C GLU A 115 -9.95 -2.87 13.32
N GLY A 116 -9.93 -1.82 12.49
CA GLY A 116 -11.06 -0.89 12.30
C GLY A 116 -12.18 -1.39 11.37
N GLY A 117 -12.15 -2.66 10.96
CA GLY A 117 -12.89 -3.25 9.84
C GLY A 117 -14.42 -3.18 9.93
N ARG A 118 -15.02 -2.03 9.56
CA ARG A 118 -16.31 -2.07 8.86
C ARG A 118 -16.03 -2.54 7.44
N ARG A 119 -16.51 -3.74 7.10
CA ARG A 119 -16.56 -4.18 5.70
C ARG A 119 -17.29 -3.11 4.87
N PRO A 120 -16.71 -2.61 3.77
CA PRO A 120 -17.48 -1.80 2.83
C PRO A 120 -18.67 -2.64 2.36
N ARG A 121 -19.88 -2.07 2.47
CA ARG A 121 -21.09 -2.74 1.98
C ARG A 121 -20.93 -2.85 0.46
N CYS A 122 -20.80 -4.08 -0.02
CA CYS A 122 -20.83 -4.38 -1.44
C CYS A 122 -22.21 -3.96 -1.99
N SER A 123 -22.28 -2.85 -2.74
CA SER A 123 -23.54 -2.33 -3.30
C SER A 123 -24.10 -3.17 -4.44
N THR A 124 -23.31 -4.11 -4.95
CA THR A 124 -23.66 -5.02 -6.05
C THR A 124 -23.85 -6.46 -5.62
N CYS A 125 -23.60 -6.78 -4.34
CA CYS A 125 -23.82 -8.12 -3.80
C CYS A 125 -25.29 -8.25 -3.40
N THR A 126 -26.14 -8.69 -4.34
CA THR A 126 -27.52 -9.05 -4.05
C THR A 126 -27.52 -10.22 -3.05
N PRO A 127 -28.29 -10.18 -1.94
CA PRO A 127 -28.40 -11.31 -1.04
C PRO A 127 -28.99 -12.50 -1.80
N ARG A 128 -28.24 -13.61 -1.90
CA ARG A 128 -28.76 -14.86 -2.42
C ARG A 128 -29.78 -15.40 -1.41
N ARG A 129 -31.06 -15.07 -1.62
CA ARG A 129 -32.17 -15.73 -0.92
C ARG A 129 -32.15 -17.21 -1.30
N GLY A 130 -32.18 -18.09 -0.29
CA GLY A 130 -32.66 -19.45 -0.44
C GLY A 130 -31.64 -20.55 -0.16
N ALA A 131 -31.60 -20.98 1.09
CA ALA A 131 -31.45 -22.39 1.44
C ALA A 131 -32.06 -22.60 2.84
N ARG A 132 -33.41 -22.55 2.92
CA ARG A 132 -34.09 -23.24 4.02
C ARG A 132 -34.17 -24.70 3.63
N SER A 133 -33.33 -25.50 4.28
CA SER A 133 -33.42 -26.96 4.28
C SER A 133 -34.79 -27.37 4.82
N ARG A 134 -35.46 -28.26 4.09
CA ARG A 134 -36.62 -29.00 4.56
C ARG A 134 -36.21 -29.94 5.69
N SER A 135 -37.03 -30.00 6.73
CA SER A 135 -37.24 -31.20 7.55
C SER A 135 -38.69 -31.15 8.01
#